data_AF-A0A7V3U4V3-F1
#
_entry.id   AF-A0A7V3U4V3-F1
#
_cell.length_a   1.000
_cell.length_b   1.000
_cell.length_c   1.000
_cell.angle_alpha   90.00
_cell.angle_beta   90.00
_cell.angle_gamma   90.00
#
_symmetry.space_group_name_H-M   'P 1'
#
loop_
_entity.id
_entity.type
_entity.pdbx_description
1 polymer ?
#
loop_
_entity_poly.entity_id
_entity_poly.type
_entity_poly.pdbx_seq_one_letter_code
_entity_poly.pdbx_strand_id
1 'polypeptide(L)'
;MFTWAMTDFPELESEHPATIVTEGKPLHSGFERNVGYRPTRQNRSADSEKRVLEAAELLFRENGYTHTKVSEIIRLSGVSTGSFYHRFGDKDGLKEVLISRFVKAAHDQISNLDVSRKTHGNLENMLGAMAGLIFDTMNHNLGIYRIVDELSKTEPEKWETFRKMGEAIRDRVCEGMHDYRTEVSGQGRECEIAAGNAVQLIIVVMLQTRLGAADMFPKEREALIRMVVDAAMGILKPER
;
A
#
# COMPACT_ATOMS: atom_id res chain seq x y z
N MET A 1 -33.18 -14.07 -15.83
CA MET A 1 -33.40 -14.97 -14.68
C MET A 1 -32.18 -15.90 -14.63
N PHE A 2 -31.14 -15.51 -13.90
CA PHE A 2 -29.91 -16.30 -13.79
C PHE A 2 -29.69 -16.62 -12.31
N THR A 3 -29.76 -17.91 -12.02
CA THR A 3 -29.62 -18.55 -10.71
C THR A 3 -28.15 -18.69 -10.34
N TRP A 4 -27.77 -18.16 -9.18
CA TRP A 4 -26.47 -18.39 -8.56
C TRP A 4 -26.46 -19.78 -7.93
N ALA A 5 -25.55 -20.66 -8.35
CA ALA A 5 -25.29 -21.93 -7.69
C ALA A 5 -24.13 -21.74 -6.70
N MET A 6 -24.41 -22.05 -5.42
CA MET A 6 -23.40 -22.21 -4.38
C MET A 6 -22.51 -23.41 -4.71
N THR A 7 -21.19 -23.23 -4.71
CA THR A 7 -20.24 -24.32 -4.47
C THR A 7 -18.91 -23.77 -3.94
N ASP A 8 -18.60 -24.22 -2.72
CA ASP A 8 -17.30 -24.53 -2.11
C ASP A 8 -16.14 -23.50 -2.12
N PHE A 9 -15.94 -22.89 -0.95
CA PHE A 9 -14.68 -22.25 -0.56
C PHE A 9 -13.74 -23.31 0.08
N PRO A 10 -12.46 -23.37 -0.28
CA PRO A 10 -11.50 -24.22 0.42
C PRO A 10 -11.10 -23.61 1.77
N GLU A 11 -11.02 -24.46 2.80
CA GLU A 11 -10.55 -24.15 4.15
C GLU A 11 -9.06 -23.75 4.12
N LEU A 12 -8.75 -22.51 4.54
CA LEU A 12 -7.39 -22.04 4.77
C LEU A 12 -6.98 -22.42 6.20
N GLU A 13 -6.18 -23.48 6.31
CA GLU A 13 -5.52 -23.89 7.54
C GLU A 13 -4.62 -22.77 8.09
N SER A 14 -4.73 -22.58 9.39
CA SER A 14 -4.12 -21.52 10.18
C SER A 14 -2.75 -21.93 10.72
N GLU A 15 -1.68 -21.26 10.29
CA GLU A 15 -0.44 -21.18 11.08
C GLU A 15 0.23 -19.80 10.92
N HIS A 16 0.06 -18.93 11.91
CA HIS A 16 0.92 -17.77 12.14
C HIS A 16 1.29 -17.69 13.63
N PRO A 17 2.58 -17.69 13.99
CA PRO A 17 3.01 -17.55 15.37
C PRO A 17 3.08 -16.08 15.81
N ALA A 18 3.05 -15.92 17.13
CA ALA A 18 2.78 -14.73 17.90
C ALA A 18 3.81 -13.57 17.79
N THR A 19 3.26 -12.36 17.84
CA THR A 19 3.66 -11.14 18.55
C THR A 19 5.06 -11.06 19.17
N ILE A 20 5.83 -10.03 18.79
CA ILE A 20 6.77 -9.34 19.69
C ILE A 20 6.47 -7.84 19.64
N VAL A 21 6.09 -7.29 20.78
CA VAL A 21 5.93 -5.85 21.04
C VAL A 21 7.30 -5.31 21.46
N THR A 22 7.81 -4.28 20.80
CA THR A 22 8.85 -3.42 21.37
C THR A 22 8.53 -1.96 21.09
N GLU A 23 8.55 -1.19 22.18
CA GLU A 23 8.19 0.22 22.29
C GLU A 23 9.15 1.12 21.49
N GLY A 24 8.58 1.94 20.60
CA GLY A 24 9.25 3.00 19.88
C GLY A 24 8.33 4.22 19.80
N LYS A 25 8.87 5.40 20.12
CA LYS A 25 8.14 6.66 20.32
C LYS A 25 7.31 7.04 19.06
N PRO A 26 6.01 7.33 19.17
CA PRO A 26 5.16 7.55 18.00
C PRO A 26 5.43 8.91 17.33
N LEU A 27 5.42 8.91 16.00
CA LEU A 27 5.30 10.10 15.17
C LEU A 27 3.87 10.66 15.28
N HIS A 28 3.56 11.39 16.35
CA HIS A 28 2.28 12.08 16.51
C HIS A 28 2.48 13.58 16.77
N SER A 29 2.15 14.38 15.77
CA SER A 29 1.56 15.71 15.98
C SER A 29 0.77 16.12 14.73
N GLY A 30 -0.56 15.94 14.75
CA GLY A 30 -1.45 16.52 13.74
C GLY A 30 -2.81 15.87 13.49
N PHE A 31 -3.13 14.69 14.04
CA PHE A 31 -4.35 13.94 13.65
C PHE A 31 -5.27 13.57 14.81
N GLU A 32 -5.36 14.40 15.84
CA GLU A 32 -6.39 14.27 16.88
C GLU A 32 -7.49 15.32 16.69
N ARG A 33 -8.52 14.90 15.96
CA ARG A 33 -9.95 15.08 16.27
C ARG A 33 -10.78 14.72 15.03
N ASN A 34 -11.41 13.54 15.01
CA ASN A 34 -12.78 13.47 14.47
C ASN A 34 -13.62 12.30 15.00
N VAL A 35 -14.92 12.60 15.04
CA VAL A 35 -16.00 12.06 15.89
C VAL A 35 -16.64 10.82 15.25
N GLY A 36 -16.76 9.69 15.97
CA GLY A 36 -17.69 8.61 15.62
C GLY A 36 -17.14 7.18 15.64
N TYR A 37 -15.85 6.99 15.39
CA TYR A 37 -15.26 5.64 15.35
C TYR A 37 -15.10 5.02 16.75
N ARG A 38 -15.60 3.79 16.94
CA ARG A 38 -15.56 3.05 18.21
C ARG A 38 -14.75 1.75 18.06
N PRO A 39 -13.43 1.74 18.37
CA PRO A 39 -12.59 0.54 18.21
C PRO A 39 -13.04 -0.60 19.12
N THR A 40 -12.84 -1.85 18.70
CA THR A 40 -13.34 -3.04 19.41
C THR A 40 -12.33 -3.61 20.40
N ARG A 41 -12.86 -4.20 21.48
CA ARG A 41 -12.10 -4.98 22.48
C ARG A 41 -12.57 -6.45 22.58
N GLN A 42 -13.49 -6.91 21.73
CA GLN A 42 -14.11 -8.25 21.79
C GLN A 42 -14.02 -8.98 20.44
N ASN A 43 -13.69 -10.29 20.46
CA ASN A 43 -13.39 -11.12 19.28
C ASN A 43 -14.48 -11.06 18.18
N ARG A 44 -15.76 -11.28 18.51
CA ARG A 44 -16.88 -11.25 17.52
C ARG A 44 -17.06 -9.89 16.83
N SER A 45 -16.67 -8.81 17.51
CA SER A 45 -16.80 -7.45 17.01
C SER A 45 -15.63 -7.08 16.09
N ALA A 46 -14.46 -7.69 16.32
CA ALA A 46 -13.29 -7.58 15.44
C ALA A 46 -13.51 -8.31 14.10
N ASP A 47 -14.13 -9.49 14.12
CA ASP A 47 -14.47 -10.25 12.90
C ASP A 47 -15.46 -9.49 12.01
N SER A 48 -16.44 -8.82 12.63
CA SER A 48 -17.41 -8.02 11.88
C SER A 48 -16.78 -6.76 11.28
N GLU A 49 -15.84 -6.14 11.99
CA GLU A 49 -15.09 -5.00 11.46
C GLU A 49 -14.23 -5.41 10.26
N LYS A 50 -13.50 -6.52 10.38
CA LYS A 50 -12.68 -7.08 9.29
C LYS A 50 -13.52 -7.30 8.03
N ARG A 51 -14.68 -7.97 8.14
CA ARG A 51 -15.59 -8.19 7.00
C ARG A 51 -16.05 -6.91 6.33
N VAL A 52 -16.31 -5.84 7.10
CA VAL A 52 -16.72 -4.55 6.52
C VAL A 52 -15.56 -3.90 5.77
N LEU A 53 -14.35 -3.92 6.34
CA LEU A 53 -13.17 -3.35 5.69
C LEU A 53 -12.80 -4.10 4.40
N GLU A 54 -12.86 -5.43 4.41
CA GLU A 54 -12.62 -6.27 3.22
C GLU A 54 -13.68 -6.04 2.14
N ALA A 55 -14.97 -5.98 2.51
CA ALA A 55 -16.05 -5.66 1.57
C ALA A 55 -15.88 -4.27 0.95
N ALA A 56 -15.44 -3.29 1.75
CA ALA A 56 -15.23 -1.93 1.29
C ALA A 56 -14.01 -1.82 0.36
N GLU A 57 -12.88 -2.44 0.71
CA GLU A 57 -11.70 -2.49 -0.17
C GLU A 57 -12.08 -3.07 -1.53
N LEU A 58 -12.78 -4.22 -1.55
CA LEU A 58 -13.18 -4.89 -2.78
C LEU A 58 -14.07 -3.99 -3.65
N LEU A 59 -15.09 -3.38 -3.05
CA LEU A 59 -16.02 -2.52 -3.79
C LEU A 59 -15.34 -1.23 -4.27
N PHE A 60 -14.45 -0.63 -3.49
CA PHE A 60 -13.67 0.53 -3.92
C PHE A 60 -12.68 0.17 -5.04
N ARG A 61 -12.08 -1.02 -4.98
CA ARG A 61 -11.21 -1.56 -6.03
C ARG A 61 -11.94 -1.73 -7.36
N GLU A 62 -13.20 -2.14 -7.35
CA GLU A 62 -14.00 -2.41 -8.56
C GLU A 62 -14.72 -1.16 -9.07
N ASN A 63 -15.42 -0.45 -8.20
CA ASN A 63 -16.35 0.61 -8.58
C ASN A 63 -15.82 2.03 -8.30
N GLY A 64 -14.73 2.14 -7.54
CA GLY A 64 -14.24 3.42 -7.04
C GLY A 64 -14.96 3.87 -5.77
N TYR A 65 -14.39 4.87 -5.10
CA TYR A 65 -14.89 5.38 -3.83
C TYR A 65 -16.25 6.05 -3.99
N THR A 66 -16.37 6.95 -4.97
CA THR A 66 -17.53 7.81 -5.18
C THR A 66 -18.79 7.00 -5.50
N HIS A 67 -18.67 6.02 -6.40
CA HIS A 67 -19.81 5.24 -6.90
C HIS A 67 -20.27 4.12 -5.95
N THR A 68 -19.44 3.72 -4.99
CA THR A 68 -19.79 2.67 -4.02
C THR A 68 -20.79 3.18 -2.97
N LYS A 69 -21.88 2.45 -2.78
CA LYS A 69 -22.92 2.77 -1.78
C LYS A 69 -22.69 2.00 -0.47
N VAL A 70 -22.98 2.66 0.66
CA VAL A 70 -22.91 2.02 2.00
C VAL A 70 -23.79 0.77 2.09
N SER A 71 -24.96 0.77 1.46
CA SER A 71 -25.85 -0.39 1.41
C SER A 71 -25.23 -1.61 0.71
N GLU A 72 -24.36 -1.41 -0.28
CA GLU A 72 -23.65 -2.49 -0.97
C GLU A 72 -22.56 -3.09 -0.07
N ILE A 73 -21.84 -2.25 0.65
CA ILE A 73 -20.84 -2.66 1.65
C ILE A 73 -21.51 -3.46 2.78
N ILE A 74 -22.63 -2.98 3.32
CA ILE A 74 -23.39 -3.68 4.36
C ILE A 74 -23.86 -5.05 3.86
N ARG A 75 -24.42 -5.10 2.64
CA ARG A 75 -24.90 -6.34 2.02
C ARG A 75 -23.77 -7.35 1.82
N LEU A 76 -22.63 -6.91 1.30
CA LEU A 76 -21.48 -7.77 1.02
C LEU A 76 -20.80 -8.26 2.30
N SER A 77 -20.63 -7.38 3.29
CA SER A 77 -19.99 -7.74 4.56
C SER A 77 -20.87 -8.63 5.44
N GLY A 78 -22.20 -8.63 5.25
CA GLY A 78 -23.13 -9.43 6.04
C GLY A 78 -23.30 -8.91 7.47
N VAL A 79 -23.08 -7.62 7.71
CA VAL A 79 -23.40 -6.96 9.00
C VAL A 79 -24.78 -6.31 8.93
N SER A 80 -25.36 -5.96 10.08
CA SER A 80 -26.59 -5.18 10.10
C SER A 80 -26.32 -3.71 9.82
N THR A 81 -27.30 -3.01 9.25
CA THR A 81 -27.26 -1.55 9.04
C THR A 81 -26.92 -0.82 10.34
N GLY A 82 -27.62 -1.13 11.44
CA GLY A 82 -27.34 -0.52 12.74
C GLY A 82 -25.90 -0.73 13.23
N SER A 83 -25.33 -1.92 13.02
CA SER A 83 -23.94 -2.22 13.40
C SER A 83 -22.93 -1.40 12.59
N PHE A 84 -23.18 -1.20 11.30
CA PHE A 84 -22.34 -0.37 10.44
C PHE A 84 -22.32 1.08 10.91
N TYR A 85 -23.51 1.71 10.99
CA TYR A 85 -23.63 3.14 11.35
C TYR A 85 -23.14 3.40 12.77
N HIS A 86 -23.34 2.47 13.71
CA HIS A 86 -22.80 2.59 15.06
C HIS A 86 -21.26 2.58 15.11
N ARG A 87 -20.60 1.84 14.19
CA ARG A 87 -19.14 1.68 14.19
C ARG A 87 -18.42 2.77 13.39
N PHE A 88 -18.89 3.02 12.18
CA PHE A 88 -18.20 3.84 11.20
C PHE A 88 -18.85 5.21 11.00
N GLY A 89 -20.09 5.39 11.45
CA GLY A 89 -20.87 6.59 11.17
C GLY A 89 -21.37 6.59 9.72
N ASP A 90 -20.47 6.73 8.76
CA ASP A 90 -20.80 6.80 7.34
C ASP A 90 -19.67 6.23 6.46
N LYS A 91 -19.72 6.51 5.14
CA LYS A 91 -18.70 6.07 4.19
C LYS A 91 -17.36 6.77 4.42
N ASP A 92 -17.36 8.03 4.86
CA ASP A 92 -16.15 8.78 5.14
C ASP A 92 -15.47 8.26 6.41
N GLY A 93 -16.20 7.97 7.48
CA GLY A 93 -15.64 7.35 8.68
C GLY A 93 -15.05 5.96 8.40
N LEU A 94 -15.68 5.17 7.53
CA LEU A 94 -15.11 3.90 7.06
C LEU A 94 -13.80 4.10 6.28
N LYS A 95 -13.77 5.08 5.38
CA LYS A 95 -12.58 5.46 4.60
C LYS A 95 -11.41 5.85 5.51
N GLU A 96 -11.64 6.70 6.50
CA GLU A 96 -10.60 7.13 7.44
C GLU A 96 -9.99 5.92 8.20
N VAL A 97 -10.82 4.96 8.60
CA VAL A 97 -10.34 3.72 9.25
C VAL A 97 -9.50 2.87 8.30
N LEU A 98 -9.92 2.71 7.04
CA LEU A 98 -9.15 1.98 6.02
C LEU A 98 -7.78 2.60 5.78
N ILE A 99 -7.73 3.91 5.51
CA ILE A 99 -6.48 4.63 5.25
C ILE A 99 -5.57 4.58 6.48
N SER A 100 -6.10 4.84 7.68
CA SER A 100 -5.30 4.82 8.90
C SER A 100 -4.67 3.45 9.17
N ARG A 101 -5.43 2.36 8.98
CA ARG A 101 -4.91 0.99 9.13
C ARG A 101 -3.82 0.68 8.10
N PHE A 102 -4.05 1.06 6.84
CA PHE A 102 -3.06 0.87 5.77
C PHE A 102 -1.76 1.62 6.05
N VAL A 103 -1.84 2.89 6.41
CA VAL A 103 -0.67 3.73 6.69
C VAL A 103 0.13 3.19 7.87
N LYS A 104 -0.56 2.73 8.92
CA LYS A 104 0.09 2.10 10.07
C LYS A 104 0.84 0.82 9.66
N ALA A 105 0.19 -0.07 8.91
CA ALA A 105 0.82 -1.30 8.44
C ALA A 105 2.01 -1.02 7.52
N ALA A 106 1.87 -0.05 6.62
CA ALA A 106 2.94 0.34 5.71
C ALA A 106 4.14 0.95 6.45
N HIS A 107 3.92 1.74 7.50
CA HIS A 107 5.01 2.26 8.33
C HIS A 107 5.85 1.13 8.95
N ASP A 108 5.19 0.12 9.52
CA ASP A 108 5.86 -1.04 10.10
C ASP A 108 6.62 -1.85 9.03
N GLN A 109 6.05 -2.00 7.83
CA GLN A 109 6.71 -2.68 6.72
C GLN A 109 7.93 -1.92 6.19
N ILE A 110 7.82 -0.60 6.00
CA ILE A 110 8.90 0.24 5.48
C ILE A 110 10.07 0.29 6.46
N SER A 111 9.78 0.46 7.76
CA SER A 111 10.83 0.50 8.80
C SER A 111 11.62 -0.82 8.89
N ASN A 112 10.97 -1.94 8.63
CA ASN A 112 11.58 -3.27 8.65
C ASN A 112 12.07 -3.77 7.28
N LEU A 113 12.02 -2.93 6.24
CA LEU A 113 12.48 -3.29 4.91
C LEU A 113 13.99 -3.58 4.96
N ASP A 114 14.38 -4.81 4.63
CA ASP A 114 15.77 -5.18 4.48
C ASP A 114 16.25 -4.77 3.09
N VAL A 115 17.25 -3.89 3.05
CA VAL A 115 17.90 -3.40 1.83
C VAL A 115 19.36 -3.84 1.75
N SER A 116 19.84 -4.65 2.70
CA SER A 116 21.26 -4.98 2.83
C SER A 116 21.76 -5.88 1.70
N ARG A 117 23.04 -5.71 1.33
CA ARG A 117 23.67 -6.61 0.35
C ARG A 117 23.71 -8.05 0.84
N LYS A 118 23.77 -8.26 2.16
CA LYS A 118 23.77 -9.61 2.75
C LYS A 118 22.57 -10.44 2.31
N THR A 119 21.41 -9.80 2.19
CA THR A 119 20.15 -10.47 1.83
C THR A 119 19.97 -10.55 0.32
N HIS A 120 20.30 -9.48 -0.42
CA HIS A 120 19.97 -9.38 -1.85
C HIS A 120 21.14 -9.72 -2.80
N GLY A 121 22.36 -9.70 -2.29
CA GLY A 121 23.59 -9.99 -3.04
C GLY A 121 24.08 -8.83 -3.92
N ASN A 122 23.20 -8.21 -4.72
CA ASN A 122 23.52 -7.09 -5.60
C ASN A 122 22.37 -6.07 -5.65
N LEU A 123 22.61 -4.90 -6.27
CA LEU A 123 21.67 -3.79 -6.29
C LEU A 123 20.42 -4.09 -7.12
N GLU A 124 20.59 -4.76 -8.25
CA GLU A 124 19.51 -5.13 -9.16
C GLU A 124 18.48 -6.04 -8.47
N ASN A 125 18.95 -7.07 -7.74
CA ASN A 125 18.12 -7.96 -6.95
C ASN A 125 17.40 -7.21 -5.83
N MET A 126 18.08 -6.29 -5.15
CA MET A 126 17.48 -5.47 -4.09
C MET A 126 16.33 -4.61 -4.65
N LEU A 127 16.58 -3.92 -5.77
CA LEU A 127 15.56 -3.14 -6.46
C LEU A 127 14.42 -4.01 -6.97
N GLY A 128 14.70 -5.21 -7.48
CA GLY A 128 13.69 -6.18 -7.91
C GLY A 128 12.82 -6.70 -6.77
N ALA A 129 13.41 -7.03 -5.62
CA ALA A 129 12.68 -7.43 -4.43
C ALA A 129 11.78 -6.30 -3.91
N MET A 130 12.32 -5.08 -3.85
CA MET A 130 11.57 -3.89 -3.47
C MET A 130 10.42 -3.60 -4.46
N ALA A 131 10.69 -3.66 -5.76
CA ALA A 131 9.69 -3.50 -6.81
C ALA A 131 8.55 -4.54 -6.65
N GLY A 132 8.89 -5.80 -6.38
CA GLY A 132 7.91 -6.84 -6.08
C GLY A 132 7.05 -6.50 -4.86
N LEU A 133 7.65 -6.07 -3.76
CA LEU A 133 6.93 -5.68 -2.54
C LEU A 133 5.99 -4.49 -2.79
N ILE A 134 6.44 -3.47 -3.52
CA ILE A 134 5.62 -2.30 -3.88
C ILE A 134 4.43 -2.75 -4.74
N PHE A 135 4.69 -3.57 -5.76
CA PHE A 135 3.66 -4.09 -6.65
C PHE A 135 2.59 -4.87 -5.88
N ASP A 136 3.02 -5.83 -5.05
CA ASP A 136 2.11 -6.70 -4.30
C ASP A 136 1.30 -5.88 -3.29
N THR A 137 1.91 -4.89 -2.63
CA THR A 137 1.24 -3.97 -1.70
C THR A 137 0.21 -3.11 -2.42
N MET A 138 0.55 -2.54 -3.58
CA MET A 138 -0.39 -1.74 -4.37
C MET A 138 -1.57 -2.58 -4.88
N ASN A 139 -1.29 -3.81 -5.33
CA ASN A 139 -2.32 -4.70 -5.86
C ASN A 139 -3.30 -5.16 -4.78
N HIS A 140 -2.81 -5.49 -3.57
CA HIS A 140 -3.65 -5.90 -2.44
C HIS A 140 -4.48 -4.75 -1.85
N ASN A 141 -4.06 -3.49 -2.04
CA ASN A 141 -4.70 -2.32 -1.44
C ASN A 141 -5.24 -1.34 -2.49
N LEU A 142 -5.52 -1.81 -3.71
CA LEU A 142 -5.87 -0.97 -4.84
C LEU A 142 -7.13 -0.13 -4.57
N GLY A 143 -8.09 -0.64 -3.79
CA GLY A 143 -9.25 0.13 -3.36
C GLY A 143 -8.85 1.40 -2.59
N ILE A 144 -7.81 1.35 -1.76
CA ILE A 144 -7.30 2.51 -1.01
C ILE A 144 -6.63 3.52 -1.94
N TYR A 145 -5.82 3.06 -2.88
CA TYR A 145 -5.20 3.95 -3.88
C TYR A 145 -6.26 4.63 -4.76
N ARG A 146 -7.36 3.94 -5.12
CA ARG A 146 -8.48 4.54 -5.86
C ARG A 146 -9.21 5.61 -5.06
N ILE A 147 -9.39 5.43 -3.74
CA ILE A 147 -9.94 6.49 -2.87
C ILE A 147 -9.08 7.75 -2.98
N VAL A 148 -7.77 7.59 -2.82
CA VAL A 148 -6.84 8.72 -2.77
C VAL A 148 -6.77 9.39 -4.14
N ASP A 149 -6.72 8.63 -5.24
CA ASP A 149 -6.79 9.16 -6.60
C ASP A 149 -8.05 10.00 -6.85
N GLU A 150 -9.22 9.48 -6.45
CA GLU A 150 -10.48 10.18 -6.63
C GLU A 150 -10.56 11.49 -5.83
N LEU A 151 -10.18 11.46 -4.55
CA LEU A 151 -10.21 12.65 -3.69
C LEU A 151 -9.17 13.70 -4.09
N SER A 152 -8.02 13.25 -4.57
CA SER A 152 -6.92 14.15 -4.93
C SER A 152 -7.17 14.96 -6.20
N LYS A 153 -8.21 14.63 -6.97
CA LYS A 153 -8.65 15.45 -8.12
C LYS A 153 -9.15 16.82 -7.69
N THR A 154 -9.66 16.94 -6.46
CA THR A 154 -10.17 18.21 -5.89
C THR A 154 -9.34 18.70 -4.72
N GLU A 155 -8.69 17.80 -3.98
CA GLU A 155 -7.89 18.09 -2.77
C GLU A 155 -6.49 17.46 -2.91
N PRO A 156 -5.55 18.08 -3.65
CA PRO A 156 -4.23 17.50 -3.92
C PRO A 156 -3.43 17.11 -2.67
N GLU A 157 -3.67 17.77 -1.55
CA GLU A 157 -3.07 17.48 -0.25
C GLU A 157 -3.42 16.08 0.30
N LYS A 158 -4.44 15.40 -0.25
CA LYS A 158 -4.77 14.01 0.14
C LYS A 158 -3.65 13.02 -0.23
N TRP A 159 -2.81 13.34 -1.22
CA TRP A 159 -1.61 12.56 -1.53
C TRP A 159 -0.50 12.69 -0.48
N GLU A 160 -0.57 13.66 0.44
CA GLU A 160 0.52 13.98 1.38
C GLU A 160 0.96 12.78 2.21
N THR A 161 0.02 11.96 2.67
CA THR A 161 0.34 10.76 3.45
C THR A 161 1.11 9.73 2.63
N PHE A 162 0.74 9.54 1.36
CA PHE A 162 1.42 8.62 0.45
C PHE A 162 2.76 9.18 -0.03
N ARG A 163 2.87 10.51 -0.17
CA ARG A 163 4.14 11.20 -0.43
C ARG A 163 5.13 10.91 0.71
N LYS A 164 4.71 11.05 1.97
CA LYS A 164 5.55 10.72 3.14
C LYS A 164 5.94 9.24 3.17
N MET A 165 5.07 8.33 2.75
CA MET A 165 5.42 6.91 2.62
C MET A 165 6.49 6.68 1.56
N GLY A 166 6.37 7.33 0.39
CA GLY A 166 7.39 7.27 -0.66
C GLY A 166 8.74 7.84 -0.19
N GLU A 167 8.72 8.93 0.57
CA GLU A 167 9.92 9.50 1.19
C GLU A 167 10.57 8.54 2.19
N ALA A 168 9.78 7.86 3.03
CA ALA A 168 10.30 6.88 3.97
C ALA A 168 10.94 5.67 3.26
N ILE A 169 10.37 5.21 2.15
CA ILE A 169 10.97 4.15 1.31
C ILE A 169 12.29 4.64 0.72
N ARG A 170 12.30 5.84 0.14
CA ARG A 170 13.51 6.48 -0.40
C ARG A 170 14.61 6.52 0.67
N ASP A 171 14.29 7.06 1.84
CA ASP A 171 15.27 7.25 2.92
C ASP A 171 15.85 5.90 3.35
N ARG A 172 14.99 4.88 3.47
CA ARG A 172 15.40 3.51 3.77
C ARG A 172 16.34 2.92 2.72
N VAL A 173 16.07 3.16 1.44
CA VAL A 173 16.97 2.72 0.35
C VAL A 173 18.29 3.46 0.40
N CYS A 174 18.27 4.79 0.58
CA CYS A 174 19.47 5.62 0.68
C CYS A 174 20.40 5.17 1.82
N GLU A 175 19.85 4.78 2.97
CA GLU A 175 20.63 4.19 4.08
C GLU A 175 21.37 2.91 3.67
N GLY A 176 20.75 2.07 2.83
CA GLY A 176 21.34 0.83 2.32
C GLY A 176 22.34 1.01 1.18
N MET A 177 22.36 2.17 0.52
CA MET A 177 23.18 2.40 -0.69
C MET A 177 24.69 2.25 -0.43
N HIS A 178 25.15 2.41 0.80
CA HIS A 178 26.56 2.21 1.15
C HIS A 178 27.08 0.81 0.76
N ASP A 179 26.23 -0.22 0.90
CA ASP A 179 26.56 -1.61 0.58
C ASP A 179 26.75 -1.86 -0.92
N TYR A 180 26.20 -0.98 -1.76
CA TYR A 180 26.20 -1.09 -3.22
C TYR A 180 27.03 -0.01 -3.91
N ARG A 181 27.88 0.72 -3.18
CA ARG A 181 28.68 1.84 -3.73
C ARG A 181 29.52 1.49 -4.97
N THR A 182 29.92 0.23 -5.14
CA THR A 182 30.71 -0.24 -6.29
C THR A 182 29.84 -0.54 -7.52
N GLU A 183 28.51 -0.55 -7.35
CA GLU A 183 27.51 -0.80 -8.38
C GLU A 183 26.75 0.47 -8.76
N VAL A 184 27.25 1.66 -8.44
CA VAL A 184 26.60 2.92 -8.81
C VAL A 184 27.64 3.91 -9.35
N SER A 185 27.18 4.78 -10.24
CA SER A 185 27.96 5.90 -10.74
C SER A 185 27.73 7.14 -9.84
N GLY A 186 28.72 8.01 -9.77
CA GLY A 186 28.67 9.22 -8.93
C GLY A 186 29.09 8.97 -7.48
N GLN A 187 29.22 10.05 -6.70
CA GLN A 187 29.66 9.99 -5.30
C GLN A 187 28.87 10.97 -4.43
N GLY A 188 28.72 10.64 -3.15
CA GLY A 188 28.02 11.47 -2.17
C GLY A 188 26.60 11.82 -2.61
N ARG A 189 26.28 13.11 -2.60
CA ARG A 189 24.94 13.64 -2.86
C ARG A 189 24.37 13.29 -4.25
N GLU A 190 25.21 13.14 -5.27
CA GLU A 190 24.75 12.76 -6.61
C GLU A 190 24.16 11.35 -6.62
N CYS A 191 24.82 10.41 -5.94
CA CYS A 191 24.34 9.03 -5.79
C CYS A 191 23.03 8.97 -5.00
N GLU A 192 22.90 9.75 -3.93
CA GLU A 192 21.67 9.82 -3.13
C GLU A 192 20.48 10.33 -3.95
N ILE A 193 20.69 11.37 -4.76
CA ILE A 193 19.66 11.90 -5.67
C ILE A 193 19.28 10.86 -6.72
N ALA A 194 20.27 10.19 -7.32
CA ALA A 194 20.02 9.14 -8.31
C ALA A 194 19.22 7.96 -7.71
N ALA A 195 19.58 7.51 -6.51
CA ALA A 195 18.85 6.48 -5.79
C ALA A 195 17.41 6.90 -5.47
N GLY A 196 17.21 8.13 -5.01
CA GLY A 196 15.86 8.63 -4.75
C GLY A 196 15.01 8.74 -6.02
N ASN A 197 15.60 9.18 -7.14
CA ASN A 197 14.91 9.24 -8.42
C ASN A 197 14.55 7.84 -8.94
N ALA A 198 15.44 6.86 -8.79
CA ALA A 198 15.20 5.47 -9.16
C ALA A 198 14.01 4.88 -8.36
N VAL A 199 13.99 5.06 -7.04
CA VAL A 199 12.87 4.63 -6.18
C VAL A 199 11.57 5.32 -6.59
N GLN A 200 11.61 6.64 -6.81
CA GLN A 200 10.43 7.41 -7.20
C GLN A 200 9.88 6.96 -8.56
N LEU A 201 10.75 6.67 -9.52
CA LEU A 201 10.35 6.13 -10.83
C LEU A 201 9.59 4.82 -10.67
N ILE A 202 10.13 3.86 -9.89
CA ILE A 202 9.49 2.57 -9.62
C ILE A 202 8.10 2.80 -9.03
N ILE A 203 7.97 3.62 -7.99
CA ILE A 203 6.69 3.89 -7.32
C ILE A 203 5.67 4.51 -8.28
N VAL A 204 6.07 5.53 -9.05
CA VAL A 204 5.15 6.25 -9.94
C VAL A 204 4.68 5.37 -11.09
N VAL A 205 5.61 4.65 -11.74
CA VAL A 205 5.26 3.75 -12.85
C VAL A 205 4.32 2.64 -12.35
N MET A 206 4.60 2.03 -11.19
CA MET A 206 3.71 1.03 -10.60
C MET A 206 2.32 1.61 -10.31
N LEU A 207 2.27 2.76 -9.64
CA LEU A 207 1.01 3.40 -9.27
C LEU A 207 0.16 3.72 -10.51
N GLN A 208 0.74 4.34 -11.54
CA GLN A 208 0.03 4.66 -12.78
C GLN A 208 -0.46 3.40 -13.50
N THR A 209 0.37 2.38 -13.56
CA THR A 209 0.05 1.09 -14.18
C THR A 209 -1.06 0.34 -13.43
N ARG A 210 -1.28 0.61 -12.14
CA ARG A 210 -2.39 0.04 -11.34
C ARG A 210 -3.65 0.90 -11.34
N LEU A 211 -3.51 2.23 -11.40
CA LEU A 211 -4.64 3.16 -11.48
C LEU A 211 -5.25 3.29 -12.88
N GLY A 212 -4.73 2.55 -13.87
CA GLY A 212 -5.36 2.45 -15.19
C GLY A 212 -4.82 3.43 -16.23
N ALA A 213 -3.59 3.94 -16.06
CA ALA A 213 -2.82 4.27 -17.26
C ALA A 213 -2.79 3.00 -18.10
N ALA A 214 -3.37 3.05 -19.30
CA ALA A 214 -3.68 1.90 -20.15
C ALA A 214 -2.42 1.12 -20.59
N ASP A 215 -2.39 0.50 -21.77
CA ASP A 215 -1.29 -0.34 -22.28
C ASP A 215 0.07 0.39 -22.50
N MET A 216 0.29 1.53 -21.82
CA MET A 216 1.56 2.25 -21.72
C MET A 216 2.67 1.40 -21.10
N PHE A 217 2.31 0.51 -20.17
CA PHE A 217 3.26 -0.34 -19.46
C PHE A 217 2.76 -1.80 -19.39
N PRO A 218 3.68 -2.79 -19.37
CA PRO A 218 3.39 -4.17 -19.05
C PRO A 218 2.46 -4.34 -17.84
N LYS A 219 1.40 -5.12 -17.99
CA LYS A 219 0.48 -5.43 -16.89
C LYS A 219 0.96 -6.60 -16.05
N GLU A 220 1.69 -7.52 -16.67
CA GLU A 220 2.27 -8.71 -16.07
C GLU A 220 3.34 -8.33 -15.05
N ARG A 221 3.23 -8.88 -13.84
CA ARG A 221 4.09 -8.58 -12.69
C ARG A 221 5.57 -8.60 -13.04
N GLU A 222 6.05 -9.71 -13.59
CA GLU A 222 7.48 -9.88 -13.87
C GLU A 222 7.99 -9.00 -15.01
N ALA A 223 7.18 -8.75 -16.03
CA ALA A 223 7.56 -7.87 -17.12
C ALA A 223 7.63 -6.41 -16.64
N LEU A 224 6.70 -5.98 -15.79
CA LEU A 224 6.70 -4.64 -15.19
C LEU A 224 7.89 -4.45 -14.26
N ILE A 225 8.16 -5.41 -13.36
CA ILE A 225 9.29 -5.36 -12.42
C ILE A 225 10.61 -5.25 -13.18
N ARG A 226 10.86 -6.13 -14.15
CA ARG A 226 12.09 -6.08 -14.96
C ARG A 226 12.27 -4.71 -15.62
N MET A 227 11.25 -4.22 -16.31
CA MET A 227 11.33 -2.92 -17.00
C MET A 227 11.63 -1.75 -16.04
N VAL A 228 10.97 -1.67 -14.87
CA VAL A 228 11.23 -0.56 -13.94
C VAL A 228 12.59 -0.68 -13.25
N VAL A 229 13.08 -1.90 -13.01
CA VAL A 229 14.42 -2.15 -12.48
C VAL A 229 15.48 -1.77 -13.50
N ASP A 230 15.32 -2.14 -14.77
CA ASP A 230 16.24 -1.76 -15.85
C ASP A 230 16.33 -0.23 -15.97
N ALA A 231 15.19 0.47 -15.95
CA ALA A 231 15.14 1.92 -15.99
C ALA A 231 15.79 2.57 -14.75
N ALA A 232 15.54 2.03 -13.55
CA ALA A 232 16.17 2.46 -12.32
C ALA A 232 17.70 2.26 -12.34
N MET A 233 18.17 1.12 -12.86
CA MET A 233 19.59 0.84 -13.03
C MET A 233 20.25 1.79 -14.02
N GLY A 234 19.56 2.19 -15.09
CA GLY A 234 20.03 3.22 -16.02
C GLY A 234 20.21 4.60 -15.36
N ILE A 235 19.34 4.98 -14.41
CA ILE A 235 19.50 6.20 -13.61
C ILE A 235 20.74 6.12 -12.70
N LEU A 236 20.98 4.94 -12.12
CA LEU A 236 22.06 4.69 -11.16
C LEU A 236 23.42 4.46 -11.83
N LYS A 237 23.43 4.03 -13.09
CA LYS A 237 24.61 3.82 -13.94
C LYS A 237 24.35 4.40 -15.34
N PRO A 238 24.33 5.72 -15.51
CA PRO A 238 24.22 6.32 -16.83
C PRO A 238 25.42 5.87 -17.68
N GLU A 239 25.15 5.35 -18.89
CA GLU A 239 26.19 5.10 -19.89
C GLU A 239 26.91 6.43 -20.19
N ARG A 240 28.25 6.41 -20.15
CA ARG A 240 29.09 7.58 -20.45
C ARG A 240 29.32 7.73 -21.94
#